data_AF-A0A2S2PIW1-F1
#
_entry.id   AF-A0A2S2PIW1-F1
#
_cell.length_a   1.000
_cell.length_b   1.000
_cell.length_c   1.000
_cell.angle_alpha   90.00
_cell.angle_beta   90.00
_cell.angle_gamma   90.00
#
_symmetry.space_group_name_H-M   'P 1'
#
loop_
_entity.id
_entity.type
_entity.pdbx_description
1 polymer ?
#
loop_
_entity_poly.entity_id
_entity_poly.type
_entity_poly.pdbx_seq_one_letter_code
_entity_poly.pdbx_strand_id
1 'polypeptide(L)'
;IIDDNETGQNLPNYNTHTVEYIAGFVTKKAIKFLKCEVCIQALKTTTDTKYLLIDLKNRGGLTKPVEYVVKLCKISEKTFKTSIQCAVTSRNNPVDFLILKCMSQITNIYEYFPSLDDHI
;
A
#
# COMPACT_ATOMS: atom_id res chain seq x y z
N ILE A 1 -26.03 1.91 25.96
CA ILE A 1 -27.13 1.51 25.05
C ILE A 1 -27.51 2.76 24.29
N ILE A 2 -27.06 2.86 23.04
CA ILE A 2 -27.67 3.71 22.03
C ILE A 2 -27.86 2.73 20.87
N ASP A 3 -29.11 2.33 20.68
CA ASP A 3 -29.56 1.57 19.52
C ASP A 3 -29.76 2.58 18.38
N ASP A 4 -28.98 2.44 17.31
CA ASP A 4 -29.31 2.98 15.99
C ASP A 4 -29.16 1.81 15.01
N ASN A 5 -30.31 1.29 14.58
CA ASN A 5 -30.44 0.21 13.62
C ASN A 5 -30.88 0.81 12.29
N GLU A 6 -29.94 1.32 11.49
CA GLU A 6 -30.14 1.64 10.08
C GLU A 6 -28.86 1.32 9.29
N THR A 7 -29.02 0.77 8.09
CA THR A 7 -28.01 0.31 7.14
C THR A 7 -26.88 1.34 6.89
N GLY A 8 -25.90 1.39 7.78
CA GLY A 8 -24.68 2.17 7.60
C GLY A 8 -23.65 1.35 6.85
N GLN A 9 -23.47 1.60 5.56
CA GLN A 9 -22.23 1.19 4.89
C GLN A 9 -21.07 1.69 5.74
N ASN A 10 -20.26 0.77 6.26
CA ASN A 10 -19.07 1.08 7.04
C ASN A 10 -18.07 1.74 6.07
N LEU A 11 -18.17 3.06 5.89
CA LEU A 11 -17.30 3.78 4.97
C LEU A 11 -15.85 3.51 5.39
N PRO A 12 -14.97 3.06 4.49
CA PRO A 12 -13.56 2.96 4.80
C PRO A 12 -13.09 4.31 5.33
N ASN A 13 -12.44 4.31 6.49
CA ASN A 13 -11.84 5.51 7.08
C ASN A 13 -11.07 6.27 5.99
N TYR A 14 -11.19 7.61 5.90
CA TYR A 14 -10.53 8.43 4.87
C TYR A 14 -9.04 8.08 4.69
N ASN A 15 -8.38 7.66 5.76
CA ASN A 15 -7.00 7.16 5.74
C ASN A 15 -6.79 6.00 4.77
N THR A 16 -7.74 5.07 4.68
CA THR A 16 -7.70 3.92 3.78
C THR A 16 -7.66 4.37 2.32
N HIS A 17 -8.51 5.32 1.93
CA HIS A 17 -8.53 5.83 0.57
C HIS A 17 -7.26 6.61 0.21
N THR A 18 -6.71 7.37 1.16
CA THR A 18 -5.41 8.04 0.98
C THR A 18 -4.29 7.03 0.76
N VAL A 19 -4.25 5.96 1.56
CA VAL A 19 -3.24 4.90 1.41
C VAL A 19 -3.37 4.18 0.06
N GLU A 20 -4.59 3.91 -0.39
CA GLU A 20 -4.85 3.33 -1.73
C GLU A 20 -4.34 4.26 -2.84
N TYR A 21 -4.60 5.56 -2.73
CA TYR A 21 -4.11 6.56 -3.68
C TYR A 21 -2.56 6.61 -3.72
N ILE A 22 -1.91 6.60 -2.55
CA ILE A 22 -0.45 6.54 -2.44
C ILE A 22 0.09 5.23 -3.04
N ALA A 23 -0.55 4.10 -2.77
CA ALA A 23 -0.17 2.80 -3.34
C ALA A 23 -0.24 2.81 -4.87
N GLY A 24 -1.23 3.49 -5.47
CA GLY A 24 -1.29 3.70 -6.91
C GLY A 24 -0.09 4.47 -7.46
N PHE A 25 0.34 5.52 -6.76
CA PHE A 25 1.56 6.27 -7.12
C PHE A 25 2.83 5.40 -6.97
N VAL A 26 2.96 4.64 -5.89
CA VAL A 26 4.09 3.72 -5.66
C VAL A 26 4.17 2.69 -6.79
N THR A 27 3.03 2.09 -7.17
CA THR A 27 2.94 1.15 -8.30
C THR A 27 3.42 1.79 -9.59
N LYS A 28 2.93 2.99 -9.92
CA LYS A 28 3.35 3.76 -11.10
C LYS A 28 4.85 4.04 -11.11
N LYS A 29 5.44 4.34 -9.95
CA LYS A 29 6.88 4.55 -9.82
C LYS A 29 7.66 3.25 -9.99
N ALA A 30 7.27 2.18 -9.31
CA ALA A 30 7.92 0.88 -9.41
C ALA A 30 7.98 0.36 -10.86
N ILE A 31 6.85 0.40 -11.58
CA ILE A 31 6.78 -0.01 -12.99
C ILE A 31 7.74 0.78 -13.89
N LYS A 32 8.00 2.07 -13.61
CA LYS A 32 8.95 2.88 -14.38
C LYS A 32 10.41 2.48 -14.17
N PHE A 33 10.74 1.87 -13.03
CA PHE A 33 12.11 1.46 -12.70
C PHE A 33 12.40 0.00 -13.07
N LEU A 34 11.39 -0.86 -13.03
CA LEU A 34 11.53 -2.27 -13.36
C LEU A 34 11.73 -2.50 -14.86
N LYS A 35 12.53 -3.52 -15.19
CA LYS A 35 12.80 -3.94 -16.58
C LYS A 35 12.21 -5.31 -16.91
N CYS A 36 11.95 -6.13 -15.90
CA CYS A 36 11.37 -7.45 -16.10
C CYS A 36 9.85 -7.34 -16.31
N GLU A 37 9.36 -7.85 -17.44
CA GLU A 37 7.94 -7.80 -17.77
C GLU A 37 7.10 -8.59 -16.76
N VAL A 38 7.57 -9.75 -16.30
CA VAL A 38 6.84 -10.57 -15.31
C VAL A 38 6.65 -9.81 -13.99
N CYS A 39 7.70 -9.14 -13.49
CA CYS A 39 7.61 -8.29 -12.29
C CYS A 39 6.69 -7.08 -12.51
N ILE A 40 6.71 -6.48 -13.72
CA ILE A 40 5.80 -5.38 -14.07
C ILE A 40 4.35 -5.86 -14.06
N GLN A 41 4.07 -7.04 -14.61
CA GLN A 41 2.73 -7.62 -14.65
C GLN A 41 2.22 -7.97 -13.25
N ALA A 42 3.06 -8.49 -12.36
CA ALA A 42 2.71 -8.75 -10.98
C ALA A 42 2.31 -7.49 -10.18
N LEU A 43 2.70 -6.29 -10.65
CA LEU A 43 2.32 -5.01 -10.07
C LEU A 43 1.06 -4.39 -10.70
N LYS A 44 0.52 -4.97 -11.78
CA LYS A 44 -0.70 -4.48 -12.43
C LYS A 44 -1.92 -5.18 -11.83
N THR A 45 -2.92 -4.40 -11.46
CA THR A 45 -4.21 -4.94 -11.01
C THR A 45 -4.91 -5.63 -12.17
N THR A 46 -5.23 -6.92 -12.00
CA THR A 46 -6.02 -7.71 -12.96
C THR A 46 -7.53 -7.69 -12.67
N THR A 47 -7.91 -7.16 -11.51
CA THR A 47 -9.30 -7.06 -11.04
C THR A 47 -9.88 -5.66 -11.28
N ASP A 48 -11.20 -5.53 -11.49
CA ASP A 48 -11.89 -4.23 -11.54
C ASP A 48 -12.14 -3.65 -10.13
N THR A 49 -11.13 -3.74 -9.26
CA THR A 49 -11.22 -3.21 -7.90
C THR A 49 -11.50 -1.71 -7.96
N LYS A 50 -12.51 -1.27 -7.20
CA LYS A 50 -12.86 0.14 -7.06
C LYS A 50 -12.08 0.76 -5.93
N TYR A 51 -11.49 1.92 -6.21
CA TYR A 51 -10.74 2.72 -5.25
C TYR A 51 -11.29 4.14 -5.30
N LEU A 52 -12.14 4.48 -4.34
CA LEU A 52 -13.00 5.68 -4.40
C LEU A 52 -12.25 6.95 -4.82
N LEU A 53 -11.13 7.28 -4.14
CA LEU A 53 -10.37 8.49 -4.45
C LEU A 53 -9.65 8.41 -5.81
N ILE A 54 -9.13 7.25 -6.18
CA ILE A 54 -8.47 7.07 -7.48
C ILE A 54 -9.51 7.22 -8.58
N ASP A 55 -10.61 6.48 -8.50
CA ASP A 55 -11.68 6.48 -9.51
C ASP A 55 -12.29 7.89 -9.68
N LEU A 56 -12.49 8.63 -8.58
CA LEU A 56 -13.01 10.00 -8.62
C LEU A 56 -12.02 11.01 -9.21
N LYS A 57 -10.72 10.86 -8.94
CA LYS A 57 -9.69 11.83 -9.37
C LYS A 57 -9.00 11.44 -10.68
N ASN A 58 -9.22 10.24 -11.21
CA ASN A 58 -8.50 9.77 -12.38
C ASN A 58 -8.88 10.58 -13.63
N ARG A 59 -7.89 11.18 -14.27
CA ARG A 59 -7.99 11.87 -15.57
C ARG A 59 -7.16 11.19 -16.65
N GLY A 60 -6.95 9.88 -16.53
CA GLY A 60 -6.12 9.06 -17.42
C GLY A 60 -4.65 8.91 -16.97
N GLY A 61 -4.28 9.47 -15.81
CA GLY A 61 -2.90 9.49 -15.33
C GLY A 61 -2.62 8.69 -14.06
N LEU A 62 -3.65 8.18 -13.39
CA LEU A 62 -3.50 7.41 -12.14
C LEU A 62 -3.47 5.90 -12.42
N THR A 63 -2.76 5.18 -11.56
CA THR A 63 -2.62 3.73 -11.63
C THR A 63 -3.36 3.11 -10.44
N LYS A 64 -4.17 2.08 -10.69
CA LYS A 64 -4.75 1.27 -9.61
C LYS A 64 -3.67 0.33 -9.05
N PRO A 65 -3.46 0.28 -7.73
CA PRO A 65 -2.50 -0.63 -7.13
C PRO A 65 -3.06 -2.06 -7.05
N VAL A 66 -2.17 -3.05 -7.07
CA VAL A 66 -2.51 -4.41 -6.63
C VAL A 66 -2.68 -4.44 -5.11
N GLU A 67 -3.44 -5.42 -4.61
CA GLU A 67 -3.73 -5.57 -3.19
C GLU A 67 -2.46 -5.62 -2.32
N TYR A 68 -1.41 -6.31 -2.78
CA TYR A 68 -0.15 -6.46 -2.06
C TYR A 68 0.55 -5.11 -1.81
N VAL A 69 0.54 -4.20 -2.80
CA VAL A 69 1.11 -2.85 -2.63
C VAL A 69 0.28 -2.04 -1.65
N VAL A 70 -1.06 -2.17 -1.68
CA VAL A 70 -1.93 -1.51 -0.68
C VAL A 70 -1.60 -2.01 0.74
N LYS A 71 -1.42 -3.32 0.93
CA LYS A 71 -1.01 -3.90 2.22
C LYS A 71 0.32 -3.33 2.72
N LEU A 72 1.35 -3.28 1.86
CA LEU A 72 2.65 -2.72 2.20
C LEU A 72 2.56 -1.22 2.56
N CYS A 73 1.75 -0.44 1.84
CA CYS A 73 1.53 0.97 2.17
C CYS A 73 0.75 1.14 3.49
N LYS A 74 -0.20 0.25 3.83
CA LYS A 74 -0.88 0.25 5.14
C LYS A 74 0.09 -0.06 6.29
N ILE A 75 1.01 -1.01 6.10
CA ILE A 75 2.09 -1.30 7.06
C ILE A 75 2.97 -0.07 7.26
N SER A 76 3.32 0.61 6.17
CA SER A 76 4.16 1.80 6.20
C SER A 76 3.48 2.95 6.92
N GLU A 77 2.21 3.22 6.62
CA GLU A 77 1.40 4.24 7.29
C GLU A 77 1.30 4.00 8.81
N LYS A 78 1.03 2.75 9.21
CA LYS A 78 0.98 2.37 10.64
C LYS A 78 2.34 2.54 11.32
N THR A 79 3.42 2.14 10.65
CA THR A 79 4.79 2.28 11.17
C THR A 79 5.16 3.75 11.32
N PHE A 80 4.83 4.59 10.34
CA PHE A 80 5.14 6.03 10.39
C PHE A 80 4.39 6.69 11.53
N LYS A 81 3.08 6.42 11.67
CA LYS A 81 2.28 6.94 12.78
C LYS A 81 2.83 6.58 14.17
N THR A 82 3.43 5.40 14.33
CA THR A 82 3.87 4.90 15.65
C THR A 82 5.35 5.15 15.93
N SER A 83 6.18 5.26 14.89
CA SER A 83 7.64 5.15 15.02
C SER A 83 8.39 6.36 14.46
N ILE A 84 7.73 7.33 13.83
CA ILE A 84 8.40 8.49 13.21
C ILE A 84 9.18 9.32 14.23
N GLN A 85 8.62 9.54 15.43
CA GLN A 85 9.29 10.30 16.49
C GLN A 85 10.59 9.63 16.93
N CYS A 86 10.58 8.29 17.08
CA CYS A 86 11.77 7.51 17.40
C CYS A 86 12.78 7.56 16.24
N ALA A 87 12.32 7.49 14.99
CA ALA A 87 13.18 7.56 13.82
C ALA A 87 13.97 8.87 13.77
N VAL A 88 13.27 10.01 13.89
CA VAL A 88 13.88 11.36 13.74
C VAL A 88 14.76 11.77 14.92
N THR A 89 14.58 11.16 16.08
CA THR A 89 15.40 11.43 17.29
C THR A 89 16.58 10.47 17.42
N SER A 90 16.61 9.40 16.63
CA SER A 90 17.73 8.44 16.63
C SER A 90 18.99 9.03 15.97
N ARG A 91 20.17 8.56 16.37
CA ARG A 91 21.44 8.91 15.70
C ARG A 91 21.65 8.19 14.36
N ASN A 92 20.76 7.25 14.03
CA ASN A 92 20.84 6.44 12.82
C ASN A 92 20.05 7.12 11.68
N ASN A 93 20.27 6.67 10.45
CA ASN A 93 19.46 7.10 9.33
C ASN A 93 17.97 6.81 9.60
N PRO A 94 17.09 7.83 9.69
CA PRO A 94 15.69 7.64 10.02
C PRO A 94 14.96 6.81 8.95
N VAL A 95 15.39 6.87 7.69
CA VAL A 95 14.79 6.08 6.60
C VAL A 95 15.09 4.60 6.80
N ASP A 96 16.35 4.24 7.08
CA ASP A 96 16.74 2.84 7.28
C ASP A 96 16.03 2.24 8.51
N PHE A 97 15.92 3.01 9.59
CA PHE A 97 15.15 2.61 10.77
C PHE A 97 13.68 2.31 10.42
N LEU A 98 13.03 3.19 9.66
CA LEU A 98 11.64 3.00 9.25
C LEU A 98 11.48 1.81 8.31
N ILE A 99 12.41 1.60 7.37
CA ILE A 99 12.42 0.43 6.48
C ILE A 99 12.49 -0.85 7.31
N LEU A 100 13.44 -0.94 8.25
CA LEU A 100 13.58 -2.12 9.12
C LEU A 100 12.32 -2.38 9.95
N LYS A 101 11.70 -1.32 10.48
CA LYS A 101 10.44 -1.44 11.22
C LYS A 101 9.29 -1.89 10.33
N CYS A 102 9.15 -1.37 9.12
CA CYS A 102 8.14 -1.83 8.17
C CYS A 102 8.35 -3.31 7.82
N MET A 103 9.59 -3.70 7.51
CA MET A 103 9.92 -5.10 7.19
C MET A 103 9.62 -6.03 8.36
N SER A 104 9.87 -5.61 9.61
CA SER A 104 9.56 -6.41 10.79
C SER A 104 8.06 -6.60 11.04
N GLN A 105 7.18 -5.83 10.38
CA GLN A 105 5.74 -6.04 10.43
C GLN A 105 5.24 -7.05 9.39
N ILE A 106 6.09 -7.46 8.44
CA ILE A 106 5.76 -8.47 7.43
C ILE A 106 5.99 -9.84 8.07
N THR A 107 4.92 -10.52 8.45
CA THR A 107 4.98 -11.82 9.14
C THR A 107 5.23 -12.98 8.19
N ASN A 108 4.70 -12.92 6.97
CA ASN A 108 4.82 -13.95 5.97
C ASN A 108 5.07 -13.32 4.60
N ILE A 109 6.29 -13.48 4.07
CA ILE A 109 6.68 -12.89 2.79
C ILE A 109 5.99 -13.58 1.60
N TYR A 110 5.65 -14.86 1.72
CA TYR A 110 5.01 -15.66 0.66
C TYR A 110 3.56 -15.21 0.35
N GLU A 111 2.96 -14.39 1.21
CA GLU A 111 1.64 -13.80 0.93
C GLU A 111 1.70 -12.61 -0.05
N TYR A 112 2.91 -12.16 -0.41
CA TYR A 112 3.12 -11.00 -1.28
C TYR A 112 3.67 -11.45 -2.63
N PHE A 113 2.93 -11.13 -3.69
CA PHE A 113 3.30 -11.47 -5.07
C PHE A 113 3.59 -12.96 -5.32
N PRO A 114 2.68 -13.88 -4.94
CA PRO A 114 2.89 -15.33 -5.13
C PRO A 114 3.07 -15.71 -6.60
N SER A 115 2.58 -14.88 -7.55
CA SER A 115 2.82 -15.06 -8.98
C SER A 115 4.30 -14.98 -9.37
N LEU A 116 5.19 -14.58 -8.46
CA LEU A 116 6.62 -14.48 -8.66
C LEU A 116 7.41 -15.59 -7.97
N ASP A 117 6.76 -16.53 -7.28
CA ASP A 117 7.45 -17.58 -6.50
C ASP A 117 8.39 -18.45 -7.37
N ASP A 118 7.96 -18.76 -8.59
CA ASP A 118 8.75 -19.54 -9.57
C ASP A 118 9.54 -18.65 -10.56
N HIS A 119 9.54 -17.33 -10.36
CA HIS A 119 10.18 -16.38 -11.26
C HIS A 119 11.63 -16.03 -10.87
N ILE A 120 12.08 -16.47 -9.68
CA ILE A 120 13.38 -16.13 -9.07
C ILE A 120 14.32 -17.34 -9.06
#